data_AF-A0A7V8NK63-F1
#
_entry.id   AF-A0A7V8NK63-F1
#
_cell.length_a   1.000
_cell.length_b   1.000
_cell.length_c   1.000
_cell.angle_alpha   90.00
_cell.angle_beta   90.00
_cell.angle_gamma   90.00
#
_symmetry.space_group_name_H-M   'P 1'
#
loop_
_entity.id
_entity.type
_entity.pdbx_description
1 polymer ?
#
loop_
_entity_poly.entity_id
_entity_poly.type
_entity_poly.pdbx_seq_one_letter_code
_entity_poly.pdbx_strand_id
1 'polypeptide(L)'
;MAARIAPRHSEIARRARAARGNWVLAAVYPAADGGQSAARRIPRAERMPAYHPPGTYEAYDARHDDGTAVWVRYTAGLPKPAPRPPAVTYRVCDRGTSRSYEGVRIVAVTVSPDCPRCGGPRGSAVPYRFPEDGEWYVADKWKNGCGHTDMYAAVLAEGRELARFVADATLALDDEASDENEEFGAAVALLRALEKKQRFLTARRSALLLAVAGHDEAARRVEEERTSTSGRMSARDAAQFLVGLAAARASCTDCDGGRINYQARDSEFVSLRCGRCRRDVVPRA
;
A
#
# COMPACT_ATOMS: atom_id res chain seq x y z
N MET A 1 10.75 23.34 -23.55
CA MET A 1 10.13 23.23 -22.21
C MET A 1 8.62 23.39 -22.37
N ALA A 2 7.83 22.36 -22.06
CA ALA A 2 6.37 22.48 -22.13
C ALA A 2 5.87 23.54 -21.13
N ALA A 3 4.90 24.37 -21.54
CA ALA A 3 4.34 25.40 -20.68
C ALA A 3 3.76 24.79 -19.40
N ARG A 4 4.04 25.39 -18.24
CA ARG A 4 3.50 24.96 -16.95
C ARG A 4 2.00 25.24 -16.93
N ILE A 5 1.18 24.24 -17.21
CA ILE A 5 -0.27 24.34 -17.04
C ILE A 5 -0.56 24.22 -15.55
N ALA A 6 -0.95 25.34 -14.92
CA ALA A 6 -1.40 25.32 -13.54
C ALA A 6 -2.62 24.37 -13.42
N PRO A 7 -2.65 23.48 -12.41
CA PRO A 7 -3.73 22.53 -12.28
C PRO A 7 -5.06 23.23 -12.00
N ARG A 8 -6.08 22.93 -12.81
CA ARG A 8 -7.45 23.42 -12.60
C ARG A 8 -8.13 22.63 -11.49
N HIS A 9 -7.84 23.00 -10.24
CA HIS A 9 -8.31 22.27 -9.04
C HIS A 9 -9.83 22.07 -8.98
N SER A 10 -10.63 23.02 -9.47
CA SER A 10 -12.10 22.89 -9.54
C SER A 10 -12.53 21.74 -10.46
N GLU A 11 -11.89 21.60 -11.62
CA GLU A 11 -12.16 20.52 -12.58
C GLU A 11 -11.72 19.16 -12.03
N ILE A 12 -10.54 19.11 -11.41
CA ILE A 12 -10.02 17.91 -10.75
C ILE A 12 -10.97 17.46 -9.63
N ALA A 13 -11.40 18.37 -8.77
CA ALA A 13 -12.33 18.07 -7.68
C ALA A 13 -13.68 17.56 -8.20
N ARG A 14 -14.19 18.13 -9.31
CA ARG A 14 -15.39 17.64 -10.01
C ARG A 14 -15.20 16.22 -10.53
N ARG A 15 -14.07 15.93 -11.18
CA ARG A 15 -13.74 14.57 -11.68
C ARG A 15 -13.64 13.57 -10.53
N ALA A 16 -12.99 13.93 -9.43
CA ALA A 16 -12.88 13.06 -8.25
C ALA A 16 -14.23 12.80 -7.58
N ARG A 17 -15.15 13.77 -7.55
CA ARG A 17 -16.54 13.57 -7.07
C ARG A 17 -17.32 12.62 -7.99
N ALA A 18 -17.16 12.76 -9.31
CA ALA A 18 -17.78 11.86 -10.28
C ALA A 18 -17.23 10.43 -10.17
N ALA A 19 -15.94 10.28 -9.88
CA ALA A 19 -15.27 9.00 -9.63
C ALA A 19 -15.19 8.67 -8.13
N ARG A 20 -16.29 8.85 -7.39
CA ARG A 20 -16.35 8.69 -5.92
C ARG A 20 -15.70 7.37 -5.46
N GLY A 21 -14.84 7.45 -4.45
CA GLY A 21 -14.05 6.31 -3.94
C GLY A 21 -12.81 5.93 -4.76
N ASN A 22 -12.72 6.34 -6.03
CA ASN A 22 -11.61 6.01 -6.92
C ASN A 22 -10.55 7.13 -6.95
N TRP A 23 -9.30 6.73 -7.19
CA TRP A 23 -8.18 7.66 -7.32
C TRP A 23 -8.15 8.31 -8.70
N VAL A 24 -8.01 9.63 -8.72
CA VAL A 24 -7.87 10.44 -9.92
C VAL A 24 -6.55 11.20 -9.85
N LEU A 25 -5.80 11.25 -10.95
CA LEU A 25 -4.60 12.08 -11.05
C LEU A 25 -5.02 13.55 -11.00
N ALA A 26 -4.55 14.28 -9.99
CA ALA A 26 -4.77 15.70 -9.85
C ALA A 26 -3.83 16.49 -10.76
N ALA A 27 -2.52 16.31 -10.55
CA ALA A 27 -1.48 17.03 -11.28
C ALA A 27 -0.15 16.31 -11.17
N VAL A 28 0.79 16.61 -12.06
CA VAL A 28 2.21 16.26 -11.92
C VAL A 28 2.99 17.54 -11.68
N TYR A 29 3.62 17.63 -10.51
CA TYR A 29 4.44 18.77 -10.11
C TYR A 29 5.89 18.50 -10.51
N PRO A 30 6.61 19.44 -11.14
CA PRO A 30 8.01 19.23 -11.52
C PRO A 30 8.95 18.98 -10.32
N ALA A 31 8.60 19.50 -9.15
CA ALA A 31 9.39 19.38 -7.93
C ALA A 31 8.63 18.61 -6.84
N ALA A 32 9.36 17.79 -6.08
CA ALA A 32 8.83 16.97 -5.00
C ALA A 32 8.10 17.79 -3.93
N ASP A 33 8.71 18.89 -3.47
CA ASP A 33 8.12 19.76 -2.43
C ASP A 33 6.76 20.33 -2.83
N GLY A 34 6.59 20.66 -4.12
CA GLY A 34 5.33 21.15 -4.66
C GLY A 34 4.22 20.09 -4.60
N GLY A 35 4.54 18.86 -5.05
CA GLY A 35 3.61 17.73 -5.01
C GLY A 35 3.26 17.32 -3.58
N GLN A 36 4.24 17.19 -2.71
CA GLN A 36 4.05 16.87 -1.29
C GLN A 36 3.26 17.95 -0.54
N SER A 37 3.50 19.23 -0.83
CA SER A 37 2.74 20.34 -0.27
C SER A 37 1.27 20.26 -0.71
N ALA A 38 1.01 20.03 -2.00
CA ALA A 38 -0.34 19.88 -2.53
C ALA A 38 -1.07 18.67 -1.93
N ALA A 39 -0.43 17.49 -1.88
CA ALA A 39 -0.99 16.28 -1.30
C ALA A 39 -1.39 16.47 0.18
N ARG A 40 -0.61 17.24 0.95
CA ARG A 40 -0.94 17.55 2.36
C ARG A 40 -2.08 18.56 2.52
N ARG A 41 -2.20 19.54 1.61
CA ARG A 41 -3.22 20.60 1.70
C ARG A 41 -4.61 20.17 1.24
N ILE A 42 -4.69 19.30 0.24
CA ILE A 42 -5.97 18.85 -0.35
C ILE A 42 -6.94 18.30 0.72
N PRO A 43 -6.55 17.33 1.58
CA PRO A 43 -7.46 16.79 2.60
C PRO A 43 -7.93 17.83 3.62
N ARG A 44 -7.13 18.87 3.86
CA ARG A 44 -7.43 19.97 4.79
C ARG A 44 -8.22 21.10 4.12
N ALA A 45 -8.40 21.04 2.80
CA ALA A 45 -8.86 22.14 1.96
C ALA A 45 -8.11 23.47 2.17
N GLU A 46 -6.87 23.41 2.67
CA GLU A 46 -6.11 24.58 3.09
C GLU A 46 -5.70 25.43 1.88
N ARG A 47 -6.30 26.62 1.74
CA ARG A 47 -6.15 27.51 0.58
C ARG A 47 -6.53 26.83 -0.75
N MET A 48 -7.43 25.84 -0.71
CA MET A 48 -7.92 25.14 -1.90
C MET A 48 -9.45 24.98 -1.85
N PRO A 49 -10.22 26.05 -2.15
CA PRO A 49 -11.68 26.06 -2.05
C PRO A 49 -12.38 24.90 -2.77
N ALA A 50 -11.80 24.42 -3.88
CA ALA A 50 -12.33 23.32 -4.67
C ALA A 50 -12.51 22.00 -3.88
N TYR A 51 -11.72 21.78 -2.83
CA TYR A 51 -11.73 20.54 -2.03
C TYR A 51 -12.49 20.67 -0.70
N HIS A 52 -13.27 21.74 -0.50
CA HIS A 52 -14.13 21.84 0.68
C HIS A 52 -15.30 20.82 0.66
N PRO A 53 -15.81 20.43 1.85
CA PRO A 53 -15.25 20.71 3.18
C PRO A 53 -14.01 19.84 3.53
N PRO A 54 -13.19 20.24 4.53
CA PRO A 54 -12.05 19.43 4.99
C PRO A 54 -12.45 18.00 5.36
N GLY A 55 -11.57 17.04 5.10
CA GLY A 55 -11.81 15.61 5.36
C GLY A 55 -12.62 14.88 4.27
N THR A 56 -13.11 15.59 3.24
CA THR A 56 -13.88 14.97 2.14
C THR A 56 -13.04 14.37 1.03
N TYR A 57 -11.75 14.65 1.03
CA TYR A 57 -10.79 14.14 0.07
C TYR A 57 -9.62 13.49 0.79
N GLU A 58 -9.10 12.44 0.19
CA GLU A 58 -7.77 11.94 0.48
C GLU A 58 -6.84 12.25 -0.68
N ALA A 59 -5.58 12.50 -0.36
CA ALA A 59 -4.55 12.72 -1.37
C ALA A 59 -3.22 12.12 -0.93
N TYR A 60 -2.42 11.73 -1.92
CA TYR A 60 -1.03 11.34 -1.71
C TYR A 60 -0.19 11.77 -2.91
N ASP A 61 1.11 11.91 -2.68
CA ASP A 61 2.10 12.11 -3.72
C ASP A 61 2.84 10.80 -4.05
N ALA A 62 3.26 10.67 -5.31
CA ALA A 62 4.10 9.58 -5.75
C ALA A 62 5.04 10.02 -6.87
N ARG A 63 6.11 9.25 -7.06
CA ARG A 63 7.07 9.48 -8.15
C ARG A 63 6.37 9.28 -9.50
N HIS A 64 6.66 10.18 -10.42
CA HIS A 64 6.21 10.17 -11.80
C HIS A 64 7.44 10.42 -12.70
N ASP A 65 7.45 9.90 -13.93
CA ASP A 65 8.55 10.17 -14.88
C ASP A 65 8.82 11.67 -15.03
N ASP A 66 7.75 12.46 -15.16
CA ASP A 66 7.77 13.92 -15.28
C ASP A 66 7.80 14.71 -13.95
N GLY A 67 8.03 14.05 -12.80
CA GLY A 67 8.14 14.71 -11.49
C GLY A 67 7.41 14.00 -10.36
N THR A 68 6.49 14.70 -9.69
CA THR A 68 5.73 14.19 -8.54
C THR A 68 4.23 14.29 -8.82
N ALA A 69 3.62 13.13 -9.06
CA ALA A 69 2.19 13.02 -9.26
C ALA A 69 1.46 13.16 -7.93
N VAL A 70 0.40 13.97 -7.91
CA VAL A 70 -0.55 14.03 -6.80
C VAL A 70 -1.83 13.35 -7.24
N TRP A 71 -2.26 12.39 -6.45
CA TRP A 71 -3.48 11.62 -6.66
C TRP A 71 -4.49 12.00 -5.60
N VAL A 72 -5.75 12.10 -5.98
CA VAL A 72 -6.84 12.49 -5.09
C VAL A 72 -8.02 11.54 -5.25
N ARG A 73 -8.71 11.21 -4.15
CA ARG A 73 -10.01 10.52 -4.18
C ARG A 73 -11.02 11.25 -3.30
N TYR A 74 -12.27 11.30 -3.74
CA TYR A 74 -13.37 11.85 -2.95
C TYR A 74 -13.99 10.76 -2.07
N THR A 75 -14.06 11.01 -0.76
CA THR A 75 -14.44 10.02 0.26
C THR A 75 -15.66 10.42 1.08
N ALA A 76 -16.19 11.63 0.93
CA ALA A 76 -17.34 12.09 1.72
C ALA A 76 -18.53 11.13 1.61
N GLY A 77 -19.18 10.85 2.75
CA GLY A 77 -20.36 10.00 2.85
C GLY A 77 -20.14 8.53 2.47
N LEU A 78 -18.90 8.10 2.25
CA LEU A 78 -18.55 6.69 2.14
C LEU A 78 -18.07 6.20 3.51
N PRO A 79 -18.22 4.90 3.81
CA PRO A 79 -17.39 4.28 4.84
C PRO A 79 -15.93 4.64 4.59
N LYS A 80 -15.16 4.89 5.65
CA LYS A 80 -13.73 5.19 5.53
C LYS A 80 -13.10 4.13 4.62
N PRO A 81 -12.61 4.50 3.43
CA PRO A 81 -12.12 3.51 2.48
C PRO A 81 -10.97 2.74 3.12
N ALA A 82 -10.88 1.46 2.80
CA ALA A 82 -9.75 0.66 3.26
C ALA A 82 -8.43 1.36 2.89
N PRO A 83 -7.42 1.27 3.77
CA PRO A 83 -6.08 1.70 3.40
C PRO A 83 -5.65 0.98 2.14
N ARG A 84 -4.77 1.62 1.36
CA ARG A 84 -4.19 0.96 0.18
C ARG A 84 -3.46 -0.30 0.65
N PRO A 85 -3.66 -1.46 -0.01
CA PRO A 85 -2.88 -2.62 0.35
C PRO A 85 -1.40 -2.33 0.11
N PRO A 86 -0.49 -2.77 0.98
CA PRO A 86 0.94 -2.48 0.87
C PRO A 86 1.60 -3.13 -0.35
N ALA A 87 0.97 -4.18 -0.89
CA ALA A 87 1.37 -4.89 -2.08
C ALA A 87 0.14 -5.42 -2.83
N VAL A 88 0.33 -5.83 -4.08
CA VAL A 88 -0.67 -6.54 -4.89
C VAL A 88 -0.04 -7.78 -5.50
N THR A 89 -0.81 -8.87 -5.58
CA THR A 89 -0.37 -10.12 -6.19
C THR A 89 -1.09 -10.33 -7.52
N TYR A 90 -0.32 -10.59 -8.57
CA TYR A 90 -0.83 -10.93 -9.90
C TYR A 90 -0.35 -12.30 -10.34
N ARG A 91 -1.19 -13.05 -11.05
CA ARG A 91 -0.78 -14.23 -11.80
C ARG A 91 -0.25 -13.79 -13.16
N VAL A 92 1.05 -13.86 -13.37
CA VAL A 92 1.68 -13.40 -14.62
C VAL A 92 2.24 -14.57 -15.40
N CYS A 93 2.25 -14.43 -16.73
CA CYS A 93 2.89 -15.39 -17.61
C CYS A 93 4.41 -15.14 -17.64
N ASP A 94 5.18 -16.13 -17.21
CA ASP A 94 6.64 -16.19 -17.25
C ASP A 94 7.06 -17.17 -18.35
N ARG A 95 7.68 -16.65 -19.41
CA ARG A 95 8.22 -17.42 -20.54
C ARG A 95 9.71 -17.76 -20.37
N GLY A 96 10.26 -17.58 -19.17
CA GLY A 96 11.68 -17.73 -18.90
C GLY A 96 12.49 -16.47 -19.24
N THR A 97 13.79 -16.53 -18.95
CA THR A 97 14.75 -15.47 -19.28
C THR A 97 15.89 -15.95 -20.15
N SER A 98 16.04 -17.26 -20.36
CA SER A 98 17.07 -17.77 -21.25
C SER A 98 16.77 -17.43 -22.71
N ARG A 99 17.80 -17.58 -23.56
CA ARG A 99 17.66 -17.43 -25.01
C ARG A 99 16.88 -18.58 -25.65
N SER A 100 16.77 -19.70 -24.92
CA SER A 100 15.95 -20.85 -25.30
C SER A 100 14.54 -20.70 -24.75
N TYR A 101 13.56 -21.22 -25.47
CA TYR A 101 12.19 -21.30 -24.98
C TYR A 101 12.10 -22.28 -23.80
N GLU A 102 11.57 -21.83 -22.65
CA GLU A 102 11.43 -22.64 -21.42
C GLU A 102 9.99 -23.13 -21.16
N GLY A 103 9.06 -22.83 -22.09
CA GLY A 103 7.63 -23.03 -21.86
C GLY A 103 6.96 -21.88 -21.10
N VAL A 104 5.63 -21.90 -21.06
CA VAL A 104 4.83 -20.94 -20.30
C VAL A 104 4.63 -21.43 -18.86
N ARG A 105 4.96 -20.58 -17.89
CA ARG A 105 4.60 -20.78 -16.48
C ARG A 105 3.71 -19.65 -16.00
N ILE A 106 2.68 -19.96 -15.20
CA ILE A 106 1.89 -18.95 -14.49
C ILE A 106 2.42 -18.82 -13.08
N VAL A 107 2.97 -17.65 -12.75
CA VAL A 107 3.60 -17.36 -11.46
C VAL A 107 2.81 -16.30 -10.73
N ALA A 108 2.54 -16.51 -9.44
CA ALA A 108 2.00 -15.48 -8.57
C ALA A 108 3.14 -14.54 -8.14
N VAL A 109 3.01 -13.25 -8.43
CA VAL A 109 4.05 -12.26 -8.17
C VAL A 109 3.48 -11.11 -7.35
N THR A 110 4.08 -10.88 -6.18
CA THR A 110 3.75 -9.76 -5.29
C THR A 110 4.62 -8.55 -5.64
N VAL A 111 3.98 -7.44 -5.99
CA VAL A 111 4.63 -6.19 -6.44
C VAL A 111 4.04 -4.97 -5.74
N SER A 112 4.63 -3.79 -6.00
CA SER A 112 4.09 -2.52 -5.54
C SER A 112 2.64 -2.32 -5.99
N PRO A 113 1.75 -1.78 -5.14
CA PRO A 113 0.38 -1.42 -5.52
C PRO A 113 0.35 -0.21 -6.46
N ASP A 114 1.51 0.38 -6.76
CA ASP A 114 1.63 1.59 -7.58
C ASP A 114 2.20 1.28 -8.96
N CYS A 115 1.65 1.97 -9.97
CA CYS A 115 2.17 1.96 -11.32
C CYS A 115 3.58 2.55 -11.33
N PRO A 116 4.58 1.87 -11.93
CA PRO A 116 5.98 2.31 -11.86
C PRO A 116 6.22 3.63 -12.62
N ARG A 117 5.33 3.97 -13.54
CA ARG A 117 5.43 5.17 -14.38
C ARG A 117 4.86 6.42 -13.73
N CYS A 118 3.69 6.29 -13.11
CA CYS A 118 2.92 7.45 -12.64
C CYS A 118 2.69 7.49 -11.12
N GLY A 119 3.06 6.43 -10.40
CA GLY A 119 2.81 6.28 -8.97
C GLY A 119 1.32 6.20 -8.57
N GLY A 120 0.42 6.14 -9.55
CA GLY A 120 -1.00 5.88 -9.37
C GLY A 120 -1.26 4.45 -8.91
N PRO A 121 -2.44 4.13 -8.36
CA PRO A 121 -2.77 2.74 -8.04
C PRO A 121 -2.75 1.89 -9.32
N ARG A 122 -2.21 0.68 -9.22
CA ARG A 122 -2.35 -0.31 -10.28
C ARG A 122 -3.82 -0.74 -10.39
N GLY A 123 -4.19 -1.16 -11.61
CA GLY A 123 -5.51 -1.71 -11.86
C GLY A 123 -5.75 -3.02 -11.10
N SER A 124 -7.02 -3.33 -10.87
CA SER A 124 -7.42 -4.64 -10.34
C SER A 124 -7.13 -5.74 -11.36
N ALA A 125 -6.69 -6.90 -10.86
CA ALA A 125 -6.46 -8.10 -11.66
C ALA A 125 -7.78 -8.60 -12.27
N VAL A 126 -7.75 -8.90 -13.57
CA VAL A 126 -8.84 -9.52 -14.32
C VAL A 126 -8.30 -10.79 -14.97
N PRO A 127 -8.86 -11.97 -14.68
CA PRO A 127 -8.42 -13.22 -15.30
C PRO A 127 -8.54 -13.15 -16.83
N TYR A 128 -7.49 -13.56 -17.52
CA TYR A 128 -7.36 -13.60 -18.96
C TYR A 128 -6.84 -14.96 -19.40
N ARG A 129 -7.67 -15.66 -20.17
CA ARG A 129 -7.37 -16.98 -20.72
C ARG A 129 -6.72 -16.83 -22.09
N PHE A 130 -5.62 -17.54 -22.34
CA PHE A 130 -4.92 -17.54 -23.62
C PHE A 130 -4.34 -18.92 -23.98
N PRO A 131 -4.29 -19.28 -25.27
CA PRO A 131 -3.65 -20.50 -25.72
C PRO A 131 -2.15 -20.27 -25.99
N GLU A 132 -1.28 -21.19 -25.58
CA GLU A 132 0.14 -21.25 -25.96
C GLU A 132 0.64 -22.71 -25.89
N ASP A 133 1.52 -23.12 -26.79
CA ASP A 133 2.03 -24.52 -26.90
C ASP A 133 0.95 -25.62 -26.95
N GLY A 134 -0.23 -25.31 -27.50
CA GLY A 134 -1.34 -26.26 -27.52
C GLY A 134 -2.08 -26.42 -26.18
N GLU A 135 -1.66 -25.71 -25.14
CA GLU A 135 -2.31 -25.66 -23.84
C GLU A 135 -3.03 -24.33 -23.60
N TRP A 136 -3.94 -24.30 -22.63
CA TRP A 136 -4.67 -23.10 -22.23
C TRP A 136 -4.24 -22.64 -20.84
N TYR A 137 -3.79 -21.39 -20.76
CA TYR A 137 -3.34 -20.77 -19.52
C TYR A 137 -4.28 -19.65 -19.09
N VAL A 138 -4.22 -19.30 -17.79
CA VAL A 138 -4.93 -18.15 -17.23
C VAL A 138 -3.93 -17.26 -16.49
N ALA A 139 -3.74 -16.03 -16.97
CA ALA A 139 -2.97 -14.98 -16.31
C ALA A 139 -3.89 -13.80 -15.97
N ASP A 140 -3.43 -12.85 -15.17
CA ASP A 140 -4.16 -11.64 -14.82
C ASP A 140 -3.76 -10.49 -15.74
N LYS A 141 -4.75 -9.82 -16.34
CA LYS A 141 -4.59 -8.51 -16.98
C LYS A 141 -5.08 -7.43 -16.04
N TRP A 142 -4.51 -6.24 -16.12
CA TRP A 142 -5.03 -5.08 -15.42
C TRP A 142 -4.84 -3.82 -16.26
N LYS A 143 -5.61 -2.79 -15.93
CA LYS A 143 -5.52 -1.48 -16.58
C LYS A 143 -5.20 -0.41 -15.55
N ASN A 144 -4.03 0.20 -15.68
CA ASN A 144 -3.64 1.32 -14.83
C ASN A 144 -4.44 2.57 -15.21
N GLY A 145 -4.86 3.35 -14.21
CA GLY A 145 -5.67 4.56 -14.44
C GLY A 145 -4.98 5.62 -15.31
N CYS A 146 -3.66 5.59 -15.41
CA CYS A 146 -2.87 6.47 -16.29
C CYS A 146 -2.75 5.98 -17.74
N GLY A 147 -3.25 4.79 -18.08
CA GLY A 147 -3.11 4.19 -19.40
C GLY A 147 -1.78 3.47 -19.66
N HIS A 148 -0.82 3.51 -18.72
CA HIS A 148 0.40 2.69 -18.79
C HIS A 148 0.06 1.20 -18.78
N THR A 149 0.63 0.45 -19.72
CA THR A 149 0.54 -1.01 -19.74
C THR A 149 1.77 -1.58 -19.02
N ASP A 150 1.57 -2.20 -17.85
CA ASP A 150 2.64 -2.97 -17.22
C ASP A 150 2.84 -4.28 -17.99
N MET A 151 4.02 -4.40 -18.60
CA MET A 151 4.40 -5.64 -19.25
C MET A 151 4.72 -6.70 -18.19
N TYR A 152 4.28 -7.95 -18.40
CA TYR A 152 4.55 -9.05 -17.46
C TYR A 152 6.03 -9.22 -17.15
N ALA A 153 6.91 -9.02 -18.13
CA ALA A 153 8.36 -9.06 -17.92
C ALA A 153 8.85 -8.03 -16.88
N ALA A 154 8.30 -6.81 -16.90
CA ALA A 154 8.64 -5.78 -15.92
C ALA A 154 8.11 -6.12 -14.52
N VAL A 155 6.91 -6.68 -14.43
CA VAL A 155 6.32 -7.16 -13.17
C VAL A 155 7.12 -8.32 -12.57
N LEU A 156 7.52 -9.28 -13.40
CA LEU A 156 8.40 -10.39 -13.00
C LEU A 156 9.74 -9.86 -12.48
N ALA A 157 10.36 -8.90 -13.17
CA ALA A 157 11.62 -8.29 -12.74
C ALA A 157 11.47 -7.58 -11.38
N GLU A 158 10.42 -6.78 -11.19
CA GLU A 158 10.12 -6.12 -9.93
C GLU A 158 9.91 -7.12 -8.79
N GLY A 159 9.10 -8.15 -9.02
CA GLY A 159 8.84 -9.19 -8.02
C GLY A 159 10.10 -9.96 -7.63
N ARG A 160 10.96 -10.30 -8.60
CA ARG A 160 12.25 -10.95 -8.33
C ARG A 160 13.20 -10.05 -7.55
N GLU A 161 13.24 -8.74 -7.86
CA GLU A 161 14.05 -7.78 -7.12
C GLU A 161 13.60 -7.69 -5.66
N LEU A 162 12.30 -7.58 -5.42
CA LEU A 162 11.69 -7.55 -4.09
C LEU A 162 12.01 -8.83 -3.31
N ALA A 163 11.76 -9.99 -3.92
CA ALA A 163 11.98 -11.30 -3.30
C ALA A 163 13.46 -11.50 -2.94
N ARG A 164 14.39 -11.13 -3.84
CA ARG A 164 15.83 -11.17 -3.55
C ARG A 164 16.20 -10.25 -2.40
N PHE A 165 15.66 -9.03 -2.36
CA PHE A 165 15.96 -8.08 -1.29
C PHE A 165 15.51 -8.63 0.08
N VAL A 166 14.34 -9.27 0.14
CA VAL A 166 13.85 -9.97 1.33
C VAL A 166 14.72 -11.18 1.67
N ALA A 167 14.99 -12.07 0.71
CA ALA A 167 15.76 -13.29 0.93
C ALA A 167 17.15 -12.99 1.51
N ASP A 168 17.86 -12.01 0.94
CA ASP A 168 19.16 -11.60 1.46
C ASP A 168 19.08 -11.03 2.89
N ALA A 169 17.98 -10.35 3.24
CA ALA A 169 17.79 -9.81 4.58
C ALA A 169 17.44 -10.92 5.58
N THR A 170 16.66 -11.92 5.16
CA THR A 170 16.37 -13.14 5.94
C THR A 170 17.63 -13.95 6.19
N LEU A 171 18.50 -14.12 5.19
CA LEU A 171 19.80 -14.80 5.39
C LEU A 171 20.69 -14.11 6.42
N ALA A 172 20.55 -12.80 6.62
CA ALA A 172 21.27 -12.05 7.65
C ALA A 172 20.65 -12.17 9.06
N LEU A 173 19.45 -12.78 9.20
CA LEU A 173 18.79 -13.02 10.48
C LEU A 173 19.22 -14.32 11.15
N ASP A 174 19.59 -15.34 10.38
CA ASP A 174 19.93 -16.68 10.90
C ASP A 174 21.12 -16.65 11.89
N ASP A 175 21.86 -15.54 11.95
CA ASP A 175 22.95 -15.29 12.89
C ASP A 175 22.49 -14.67 14.24
N GLU A 176 21.28 -14.09 14.31
CA GLU A 176 20.75 -13.39 15.50
C GLU A 176 19.49 -14.13 16.01
N ALA A 177 19.65 -14.94 17.06
CA ALA A 177 18.55 -15.68 17.69
C ALA A 177 17.34 -14.76 17.96
N SER A 178 16.25 -14.98 17.21
CA SER A 178 15.02 -14.22 17.37
C SER A 178 14.09 -14.93 18.35
N ASP A 179 13.45 -14.17 19.24
CA ASP A 179 12.40 -14.70 20.11
C ASP A 179 11.12 -14.88 19.25
N GLU A 180 11.03 -16.00 18.55
CA GLU A 180 9.96 -16.28 17.55
C GLU A 180 8.55 -16.30 18.15
N ASN A 181 8.43 -16.33 19.49
CA ASN A 181 7.16 -16.45 20.19
C ASN A 181 6.40 -15.13 20.36
N GLU A 182 7.02 -13.98 20.06
CA GLU A 182 6.35 -12.69 20.18
C GLU A 182 5.46 -12.38 18.96
N GLU A 183 4.27 -11.80 19.19
CA GLU A 183 3.40 -11.30 18.13
C GLU A 183 4.19 -10.29 17.27
N PHE A 184 4.35 -10.57 15.97
CA PHE A 184 5.20 -9.83 15.02
C PHE A 184 6.73 -9.98 15.18
N GLY A 185 7.25 -10.88 16.02
CA GLY A 185 8.69 -11.07 16.24
C GLY A 185 9.49 -11.22 14.95
N ALA A 186 9.10 -12.14 14.07
CA ALA A 186 9.75 -12.35 12.77
C ALA A 186 9.71 -11.10 11.85
N ALA A 187 8.58 -10.38 11.83
CA ALA A 187 8.45 -9.16 11.04
C ALA A 187 9.35 -8.03 11.58
N VAL A 188 9.45 -7.89 12.90
CA VAL A 188 10.32 -6.92 13.57
C VAL A 188 11.79 -7.23 13.30
N ALA A 189 12.18 -8.50 13.39
CA ALA A 189 13.52 -8.96 13.06
C ALA A 189 13.87 -8.59 11.60
N LEU A 190 12.99 -8.95 10.66
CA LEU A 190 13.16 -8.61 9.25
C LEU A 190 13.33 -7.10 9.01
N LEU A 191 12.51 -6.24 9.62
CA LEU A 191 12.65 -4.79 9.48
C LEU A 191 14.02 -4.28 9.95
N ARG A 192 14.55 -4.81 11.05
CA ARG A 192 15.88 -4.45 11.55
C ARG A 192 16.98 -4.89 10.58
N ALA A 193 16.90 -6.09 10.03
CA ALA A 193 17.84 -6.56 9.00
C ALA A 193 17.76 -5.70 7.73
N LEU A 194 16.56 -5.37 7.28
CA LEU A 194 16.35 -4.50 6.12
C LEU A 194 16.92 -3.08 6.35
N GLU A 195 16.79 -2.52 7.55
CA GLU A 195 17.37 -1.22 7.91
C GLU A 195 18.91 -1.26 7.91
N LYS A 196 19.53 -2.33 8.45
CA LYS A 196 20.99 -2.52 8.39
C LYS A 196 21.49 -2.54 6.94
N LYS A 197 20.74 -3.20 6.05
CA LYS A 197 21.09 -3.32 4.63
C LYS A 197 20.86 -2.04 3.83
N GLN A 198 19.77 -1.32 4.09
CA GLN A 198 19.44 -0.07 3.41
C GLN A 198 19.05 1.00 4.43
N ARG A 199 19.98 1.93 4.66
CA ARG A 199 19.70 3.13 5.45
C ARG A 199 18.56 3.93 4.83
N PHE A 200 17.76 4.55 5.67
CA PHE A 200 16.63 5.41 5.28
C PHE A 200 15.51 4.67 4.53
N LEU A 201 15.31 3.38 4.81
CA LEU A 201 14.16 2.65 4.32
C LEU A 201 12.86 3.28 4.84
N THR A 202 11.98 3.66 3.92
CA THR A 202 10.70 4.29 4.26
C THR A 202 9.70 3.26 4.75
N ALA A 203 8.73 3.66 5.59
CA ALA A 203 7.66 2.76 6.04
C ALA A 203 6.83 2.18 4.89
N ARG A 204 6.62 2.94 3.81
CA ARG A 204 5.91 2.44 2.61
C ARG A 204 6.66 1.26 1.99
N ARG A 205 7.98 1.40 1.81
CA ARG A 205 8.82 0.32 1.29
C ARG A 205 8.94 -0.84 2.29
N SER A 206 8.98 -0.55 3.57
CA SER A 206 8.99 -1.54 4.65
C SER A 206 7.73 -2.41 4.64
N ALA A 207 6.55 -1.79 4.54
CA ALA A 207 5.27 -2.50 4.42
C ALA A 207 5.22 -3.40 3.17
N LEU A 208 5.69 -2.90 2.02
CA LEU A 208 5.80 -3.70 0.80
C LEU A 208 6.70 -4.93 0.99
N LEU A 209 7.88 -4.77 1.60
CA LEU A 209 8.82 -5.87 1.81
C LEU A 209 8.32 -6.88 2.84
N LEU A 210 7.60 -6.42 3.89
CA LEU A 210 6.90 -7.31 4.82
C LEU A 210 5.84 -8.16 4.12
N ALA A 211 5.04 -7.56 3.21
CA ALA A 211 4.04 -8.31 2.45
C ALA A 211 4.68 -9.34 1.50
N VAL A 212 5.80 -8.98 0.85
CA VAL A 212 6.58 -9.92 0.02
C VAL A 212 7.12 -11.09 0.84
N ALA A 213 7.46 -10.86 2.12
CA ALA A 213 7.89 -11.89 3.06
C ALA A 213 6.74 -12.72 3.66
N GLY A 214 5.47 -12.45 3.32
CA GLY A 214 4.30 -13.13 3.88
C GLY A 214 3.85 -12.61 5.25
N HIS A 215 4.38 -11.46 5.70
CA HIS A 215 3.96 -10.80 6.95
C HIS A 215 2.82 -9.79 6.71
N ASP A 216 1.71 -10.25 6.10
CA ASP A 216 0.62 -9.37 5.62
C ASP A 216 -0.01 -8.49 6.69
N GLU A 217 -0.26 -9.04 7.88
CA GLU A 217 -0.83 -8.27 8.99
C GLU A 217 0.13 -7.16 9.44
N ALA A 218 1.41 -7.47 9.63
CA ALA A 218 2.42 -6.48 10.01
C ALA A 218 2.54 -5.38 8.94
N ALA A 219 2.59 -5.78 7.66
CA ALA A 219 2.63 -4.87 6.52
C ALA A 219 1.45 -3.89 6.53
N ARG A 220 0.24 -4.41 6.72
CA ARG A 220 -0.98 -3.59 6.80
C ARG A 220 -0.96 -2.63 7.99
N ARG A 221 -0.51 -3.07 9.17
CA ARG A 221 -0.43 -2.22 10.36
C ARG A 221 0.58 -1.09 10.20
N VAL A 222 1.73 -1.37 9.60
CA VAL A 222 2.73 -0.34 9.27
C VAL A 222 2.15 0.69 8.30
N GLU A 223 1.39 0.27 7.28
CA GLU A 223 0.77 1.19 6.32
C GLU A 223 -0.36 2.04 6.95
N GLU A 224 -1.16 1.45 7.84
CA GLU A 224 -2.18 2.16 8.63
C GLU A 224 -1.53 3.26 9.50
N GLU A 225 -0.49 2.92 10.24
CA GLU A 225 0.21 3.86 11.12
C GLU A 225 0.98 4.93 10.34
N ARG A 226 1.58 4.55 9.20
CA ARG A 226 2.19 5.52 8.28
C ARG A 226 1.16 6.55 7.80
N THR A 227 -0.05 6.11 7.51
CA THR A 227 -1.14 6.99 7.06
C THR A 227 -1.61 7.92 8.19
N SER A 228 -1.70 7.45 9.44
CA SER A 228 -2.07 8.30 10.58
C SER A 228 -1.00 9.31 10.96
N THR A 229 0.27 8.97 10.80
CA THR A 229 1.43 9.84 11.15
C THR A 229 1.87 10.77 10.00
N SER A 230 0.98 11.00 9.02
CA SER A 230 1.27 11.86 7.85
C SER A 230 2.48 11.41 7.02
N GLY A 231 2.78 10.11 6.99
CA GLY A 231 3.77 9.50 6.10
C GLY A 231 5.20 9.47 6.62
N ARG A 232 5.50 10.06 7.78
CA ARG A 232 6.85 10.15 8.33
C ARG A 232 7.12 8.98 9.25
N MET A 233 7.58 7.88 8.68
CA MET A 233 7.95 6.71 9.45
C MET A 233 9.10 5.99 8.74
N SER A 234 10.19 5.75 9.46
CA SER A 234 11.31 4.91 9.01
C SER A 234 11.03 3.42 9.28
N ALA A 235 11.88 2.54 8.75
CA ALA A 235 11.82 1.11 9.09
C ALA A 235 12.01 0.85 10.60
N ARG A 236 12.88 1.63 11.26
CA ARG A 236 13.08 1.57 12.71
C ARG A 236 11.81 1.92 13.48
N ASP A 237 11.18 3.03 13.10
CA ASP A 237 9.93 3.47 13.71
C ASP A 237 8.81 2.44 13.49
N ALA A 238 8.76 1.84 12.29
CA ALA A 238 7.83 0.76 11.98
C ALA A 238 8.06 -0.48 12.87
N ALA A 239 9.32 -0.88 13.07
CA ALA A 239 9.67 -1.97 13.97
C ALA A 239 9.28 -1.67 15.42
N GLN A 240 9.58 -0.47 15.92
CA GLN A 240 9.21 -0.05 17.27
C GLN A 240 7.69 0.03 17.44
N PHE A 241 6.97 0.48 16.42
CA PHE A 241 5.51 0.47 16.40
C PHE A 241 4.94 -0.94 16.51
N LEU A 242 5.47 -1.91 15.76
CA LEU A 242 5.00 -3.31 15.84
C LEU A 242 5.25 -3.93 17.21
N VAL A 243 6.42 -3.67 17.83
CA VAL A 243 6.69 -4.09 19.22
C VAL A 243 5.70 -3.47 20.19
N GLY A 244 5.47 -2.16 20.09
CA GLY A 244 4.50 -1.45 20.93
C GLY A 244 3.06 -1.97 20.72
N LEU A 245 2.69 -2.32 19.49
CA LEU A 245 1.39 -2.88 19.16
C LEU A 245 1.21 -4.29 19.75
N ALA A 246 2.22 -5.15 19.65
CA ALA A 246 2.24 -6.48 20.26
C ALA A 246 2.08 -6.40 21.78
N ALA A 247 2.86 -5.54 22.44
CA ALA A 247 2.74 -5.31 23.89
C ALA A 247 1.37 -4.75 24.28
N ALA A 248 0.82 -3.82 23.49
CA ALA A 248 -0.52 -3.29 23.70
C ALA A 248 -1.61 -4.36 23.53
N ARG A 249 -1.44 -5.31 22.60
CA ARG A 249 -2.35 -6.45 22.40
C ARG A 249 -2.26 -7.48 23.52
N ALA A 250 -1.06 -7.81 23.98
CA ALA A 250 -0.85 -8.71 25.10
C ALA A 250 -1.43 -8.17 26.42
N SER A 251 -1.36 -6.85 26.63
CA SER A 251 -1.85 -6.19 27.85
C SER A 251 -3.29 -5.69 27.80
N CYS A 252 -4.00 -5.87 26.67
CA CYS A 252 -5.34 -5.30 26.53
C CYS A 252 -6.40 -6.17 27.22
N THR A 253 -6.84 -5.73 28.40
CA THR A 253 -7.99 -6.29 29.12
C THR A 253 -9.29 -5.54 28.82
N ASP A 254 -9.20 -4.38 28.17
CA ASP A 254 -10.31 -3.43 27.97
C ASP A 254 -11.23 -3.78 26.79
N CYS A 255 -10.92 -4.84 26.03
CA CYS A 255 -11.69 -5.20 24.84
C CYS A 255 -11.88 -6.71 24.71
N ASP A 256 -12.99 -7.11 24.12
CA ASP A 256 -13.26 -8.48 23.74
C ASP A 256 -12.80 -8.69 22.30
N GLY A 257 -11.67 -9.37 22.14
CA GLY A 257 -11.12 -9.71 20.81
C GLY A 257 -10.72 -8.51 19.93
N GLY A 258 -10.60 -7.31 20.47
CA GLY A 258 -10.34 -6.08 19.69
C GLY A 258 -11.53 -5.14 19.57
N ARG A 259 -12.67 -5.49 20.17
CA ARG A 259 -13.88 -4.67 20.21
C ARG A 259 -14.21 -4.21 21.62
N ILE A 260 -14.57 -2.95 21.74
CA ILE A 260 -15.16 -2.39 22.95
C ILE A 260 -16.65 -2.27 22.69
N ASN A 261 -17.44 -3.01 23.46
CA ASN A 261 -18.89 -3.02 23.35
C ASN A 261 -19.46 -1.96 24.31
N TYR A 262 -20.26 -1.05 23.78
CA TYR A 262 -21.00 -0.07 24.55
C TYR A 262 -22.49 -0.31 24.34
N GLN A 263 -23.28 -0.20 25.42
CA GLN A 263 -24.72 -0.16 25.30
C GLN A 263 -25.14 1.30 25.07
N ALA A 264 -25.72 1.59 23.91
CA ALA A 264 -26.28 2.89 23.60
C ALA A 264 -27.56 3.17 24.40
N ARG A 265 -28.00 4.43 24.44
CA ARG A 265 -29.16 4.87 25.26
C ARG A 265 -30.48 4.21 24.85
N ASP A 266 -30.59 3.74 23.63
CA ASP A 266 -31.72 2.99 23.05
C ASP A 266 -31.60 1.47 23.26
N SER A 267 -30.62 1.02 24.05
CA SER A 267 -30.28 -0.40 24.26
C SER A 267 -29.65 -1.10 23.06
N GLU A 268 -29.26 -0.39 22.00
CA GLU A 268 -28.47 -0.98 20.91
C GLU A 268 -27.01 -1.18 21.36
N PHE A 269 -26.43 -2.35 21.09
CA PHE A 269 -25.01 -2.59 21.35
C PHE A 269 -24.17 -2.06 20.20
N VAL A 270 -23.38 -1.02 20.46
CA VAL A 270 -22.41 -0.48 19.51
C VAL A 270 -21.04 -1.08 19.81
N SER A 271 -20.47 -1.75 18.81
CA SER A 271 -19.16 -2.36 18.92
C SER A 271 -18.11 -1.52 18.18
N LEU A 272 -17.22 -0.87 18.93
CA LEU A 272 -16.16 -0.03 18.39
C LEU A 272 -14.83 -0.77 18.38
N ARG A 273 -13.96 -0.48 17.41
CA ARG A 273 -12.58 -1.00 17.43
C ARG A 273 -11.84 -0.45 18.64
N CYS A 274 -11.15 -1.32 19.38
CA CYS A 274 -10.28 -0.92 20.47
C CYS A 274 -9.13 -0.07 19.92
N GLY A 275 -9.08 1.21 20.29
CA GLY A 275 -8.01 2.12 19.88
C GLY A 275 -6.63 1.74 20.42
N ARG A 276 -6.60 0.96 21.51
CA ARG A 276 -5.37 0.53 22.21
C ARG A 276 -4.71 -0.66 21.52
N CYS A 277 -5.39 -1.79 21.42
CA CYS A 277 -4.80 -3.01 20.86
C CYS A 277 -4.94 -3.09 19.34
N ARG A 278 -5.88 -2.33 18.75
CA ARG A 278 -6.20 -2.33 17.33
C ARG A 278 -6.32 -3.74 16.74
N ARG A 279 -6.81 -4.73 17.51
CA ARG A 279 -7.01 -6.09 16.99
C ARG A 279 -8.20 -6.08 16.04
N ASP A 280 -8.02 -6.65 14.85
CA ASP A 280 -9.13 -6.81 13.93
C ASP A 280 -9.96 -8.02 14.35
N VAL A 281 -11.27 -7.83 14.44
CA VAL A 281 -12.19 -8.94 14.67
C VAL A 281 -12.45 -9.57 13.33
N VAL A 282 -11.75 -10.66 13.05
CA VAL A 282 -12.13 -11.57 11.97
C VAL A 282 -13.42 -12.23 12.46
N PRO A 283 -14.57 -12.04 11.77
CA PRO A 283 -15.78 -12.78 12.10
C PRO A 283 -15.41 -14.26 12.04
N ARG A 284 -15.58 -15.00 13.14
CA ARG A 284 -15.51 -16.46 13.08
C ARG A 284 -16.64 -16.90 12.15
N ALA A 285 -16.28 -17.51 11.03
CA ALA A 285 -17.21 -18.13 10.10
C ALA A 285 -17.91 -19.32 10.77
#